data_AF-J9AIB0-F1
#
_entry.id   AF-J9AIB0-F1
#
_cell.length_a   1.000
_cell.length_b   1.000
_cell.length_c   1.000
_cell.angle_alpha   90.00
_cell.angle_beta   90.00
_cell.angle_gamma   90.00
#
_symmetry.space_group_name_H-M   'P 1'
#
loop_
_entity.id
_entity.type
_entity.pdbx_description
1 polymer ?
#
loop_
_entity_poly.entity_id
_entity_poly.type
_entity_poly.pdbx_seq_one_letter_code
_entity_poly.pdbx_strand_id
1 'polypeptide(L)'
;MKVKKRENIILEYQQTRKSKVEQICVLENGKAVVKTLGCIFVHKGYNTLFLKPGTYTIWNQQIDGLAIGVICRQPKNDGMPSLETFRIEDIISKVNGLQYDHHVVDKKKLVEDFHIFL
;
A
#
# COMPACT_ATOMS: atom_id res chain seq x y z
N MET A 1 18.24 31.24 15.76
CA MET A 1 17.75 30.61 14.53
C MET A 1 17.32 29.18 14.83
N LYS A 2 16.03 28.84 14.72
CA LYS A 2 15.56 27.45 14.82
C LYS A 2 15.69 26.82 13.44
N VAL A 3 16.63 25.89 13.28
CA VAL A 3 16.77 25.10 12.05
C VAL A 3 15.57 24.15 11.97
N LYS A 4 14.62 24.45 11.07
CA LYS A 4 13.49 23.58 10.75
C LYS A 4 14.07 22.33 10.08
N LYS A 5 13.95 21.17 10.74
CA LYS A 5 14.51 19.89 10.30
C LYS A 5 13.86 19.50 8.95
N ARG A 6 14.70 19.27 7.94
CA ARG A 6 14.35 18.97 6.53
C ARG A 6 13.20 17.97 6.43
N GLU A 7 12.12 18.37 5.77
CA GLU A 7 10.85 17.64 5.64
C GLU A 7 11.02 16.50 4.60
N ASN A 8 10.79 15.25 5.01
CA ASN A 8 10.65 14.15 4.05
C ASN A 8 9.35 14.35 3.26
N ILE A 9 9.38 14.23 1.94
CA ILE A 9 8.20 14.46 1.08
C ILE A 9 7.58 13.11 0.73
N ILE A 10 6.32 12.90 1.12
CA ILE A 10 5.53 11.74 0.71
C ILE A 10 4.86 12.03 -0.64
N LEU A 11 4.98 11.10 -1.58
CA LEU A 11 4.41 11.18 -2.92
C LEU A 11 3.49 9.97 -3.15
N GLU A 12 2.26 10.20 -3.61
CA GLU A 12 1.37 9.13 -4.08
C GLU A 12 1.33 9.13 -5.62
N TYR A 13 1.81 8.05 -6.25
CA TYR A 13 1.70 7.85 -7.69
C TYR A 13 0.53 6.93 -8.01
N GLN A 14 -0.47 7.45 -8.73
CA GLN A 14 -1.63 6.65 -9.13
C GLN A 14 -1.33 5.82 -10.38
N GLN A 15 -1.18 4.51 -10.21
CA GLN A 15 -0.94 3.57 -11.32
C GLN A 15 -2.24 3.26 -12.07
N THR A 16 -3.34 3.04 -11.35
CA THR A 16 -4.65 2.74 -11.93
C THR A 16 -5.79 3.34 -11.11
N ARG A 17 -7.04 3.14 -11.54
CA ARG A 17 -8.22 3.52 -10.73
C ARG A 17 -8.33 2.76 -9.40
N LYS A 18 -7.65 1.61 -9.27
CA LYS A 18 -7.71 0.73 -8.10
C LYS A 18 -6.39 0.63 -7.33
N SER A 19 -5.36 1.32 -7.79
CA SER A 19 -4.00 1.17 -7.26
C SER A 19 -3.25 2.49 -7.29
N LYS A 20 -2.61 2.79 -6.17
CA LYS A 20 -1.55 3.79 -6.07
C LYS A 20 -0.30 3.15 -5.47
N VAL A 21 0.83 3.81 -5.64
CA VAL A 21 2.08 3.49 -4.96
C VAL A 21 2.48 4.69 -4.14
N GLU A 22 2.77 4.46 -2.87
CA GLU A 22 3.26 5.47 -1.96
C GLU A 22 4.79 5.44 -1.96
N GLN A 23 5.40 6.60 -2.13
CA GLN A 23 6.83 6.79 -2.16
C GLN A 23 7.23 7.91 -1.22
N ILE A 24 8.49 7.92 -0.82
CA ILE A 24 9.10 8.98 -0.03
C ILE A 24 10.34 9.47 -0.75
N CYS A 25 10.45 10.80 -0.89
CA CYS A 25 11.68 11.43 -1.32
C CYS A 25 12.47 11.84 -0.08
N VAL A 26 13.65 11.25 0.08
CA VAL A 26 14.57 11.51 1.19
C VAL A 26 15.86 12.09 0.66
N LEU A 27 16.48 13.00 1.43
CA LEU A 27 17.78 13.55 1.10
C LEU A 27 18.87 12.69 1.74
N GLU A 28 19.55 11.87 0.95
CA GLU A 28 20.64 11.00 1.41
C GLU A 28 21.95 11.47 0.78
N ASN A 29 22.96 11.77 1.62
CA ASN A 29 24.27 12.24 1.18
C ASN A 29 24.22 13.45 0.22
N GLY A 30 23.28 14.38 0.47
CA GLY A 30 23.08 15.57 -0.36
C GLY A 30 22.37 15.32 -1.70
N LYS A 31 21.89 14.09 -1.96
CA LYS A 31 21.13 13.72 -3.15
C LYS A 31 19.70 13.36 -2.79
N ALA A 32 18.76 13.75 -3.64
CA ALA A 32 17.37 13.31 -3.51
C ALA A 32 17.26 11.85 -3.98
N VAL A 33 16.74 10.99 -3.12
CA VAL A 33 16.53 9.57 -3.37
C VAL A 33 15.06 9.25 -3.15
N VAL A 34 14.41 8.69 -4.16
CA VAL A 34 13.03 8.21 -4.06
C VAL A 34 13.04 6.77 -3.58
N LYS A 35 12.34 6.50 -2.49
CA LYS A 35 12.15 5.16 -1.94
C LYS A 35 10.68 4.81 -1.99
N THR A 36 10.36 3.62 -2.49
CA THR A 36 8.98 3.14 -2.48
C THR A 36 8.64 2.60 -1.09
N LEU A 37 7.53 3.07 -0.52
CA LEU A 37 7.03 2.63 0.78
C LEU A 37 6.10 1.42 0.65
N GLY A 38 5.22 1.44 -0.35
CA GLY A 38 4.25 0.36 -0.54
C GLY A 38 3.17 0.67 -1.57
N CYS A 39 2.25 -0.28 -1.72
CA CYS A 39 1.09 -0.16 -2.59
C CYS A 39 -0.15 0.20 -1.78
N ILE A 40 -1.00 1.05 -2.36
CA ILE A 40 -2.29 1.42 -1.81
C ILE A 40 -3.39 0.80 -2.67
N PHE A 41 -4.23 -0.02 -2.07
CA PHE A 41 -5.47 -0.50 -2.70
C PHE A 41 -6.54 0.58 -2.61
N VAL A 42 -7.11 0.96 -3.75
CA VAL A 42 -8.20 1.94 -3.83
C VAL A 42 -9.49 1.21 -4.12
N HIS A 43 -10.45 1.33 -3.21
CA HIS A 43 -11.78 0.74 -3.34
C HIS A 43 -12.85 1.84 -3.24
N LYS A 44 -13.79 1.87 -4.20
CA LYS A 44 -14.87 2.88 -4.30
C LYS A 44 -14.35 4.33 -4.21
N GLY A 45 -13.14 4.59 -4.70
CA GLY A 45 -12.51 5.92 -4.69
C GLY A 45 -11.71 6.27 -3.43
N TYR A 46 -11.70 5.41 -2.41
CA TYR A 46 -10.98 5.63 -1.16
C TYR A 46 -9.72 4.78 -1.06
N ASN A 47 -8.63 5.38 -0.57
CA ASN A 47 -7.43 4.64 -0.15
C ASN A 47 -7.83 3.70 0.99
N THR A 48 -7.88 2.39 0.72
CA THR A 48 -8.47 1.40 1.63
C THR A 48 -7.42 0.60 2.36
N LEU A 49 -6.43 0.04 1.66
CA LEU A 49 -5.36 -0.75 2.29
C LEU A 49 -3.99 -0.21 1.90
N PHE A 50 -3.04 -0.35 2.80
CA PHE A 50 -1.62 -0.19 2.51
C PHE A 50 -0.89 -1.52 2.70
N LEU A 51 -0.13 -1.94 1.69
CA LEU A 51 0.67 -3.16 1.70
C LEU A 51 2.14 -2.83 1.39
N LYS A 52 3.06 -3.49 2.10
CA LYS A 52 4.49 -3.39 1.80
C LYS A 52 4.85 -4.13 0.50
N PRO A 53 5.90 -3.72 -0.22
CA PRO A 53 6.36 -4.46 -1.39
C PRO A 53 6.76 -5.89 -1.03
N GLY A 54 6.40 -6.84 -1.89
CA GLY A 54 6.69 -8.27 -1.68
C GLY A 54 5.71 -8.97 -0.73
N THR A 55 4.62 -8.31 -0.32
CA THR A 55 3.62 -8.90 0.58
C THR A 55 2.26 -9.11 -0.10
N TYR A 56 1.45 -9.95 0.53
CA TYR A 56 0.05 -10.13 0.21
C TYR A 56 -0.80 -10.16 1.49
N THR A 57 -2.08 -9.89 1.36
CA THR A 57 -3.05 -10.03 2.44
C THR A 57 -4.38 -10.54 1.91
N ILE A 58 -5.23 -11.00 2.81
CA ILE A 58 -6.62 -11.33 2.51
C ILE A 58 -7.47 -10.21 3.09
N TRP A 59 -8.09 -9.44 2.21
CA TRP A 59 -9.02 -8.40 2.60
C TRP A 59 -10.44 -8.95 2.58
N ASN A 60 -11.04 -9.02 3.76
CA ASN A 60 -12.44 -9.39 3.91
C ASN A 60 -13.28 -8.12 4.01
N GLN A 61 -13.88 -7.71 2.89
CA GLN A 61 -14.86 -6.64 2.91
C GLN A 61 -16.16 -7.18 3.51
N GLN A 62 -16.42 -6.85 4.78
CA GLN A 62 -17.62 -7.31 5.51
C GLN A 62 -18.96 -6.91 4.84
N ILE A 63 -18.93 -6.07 3.80
CA ILE A 63 -20.13 -5.48 3.16
C ILE A 63 -20.61 -6.28 1.93
N ASP A 64 -19.70 -6.90 1.16
CA ASP A 64 -20.04 -7.56 -0.11
C ASP A 64 -19.81 -9.10 -0.07
N GLY A 65 -19.48 -9.64 1.12
CA GLY A 65 -19.46 -11.08 1.44
C GLY A 65 -18.32 -11.91 0.82
N LEU A 66 -17.55 -11.36 -0.11
CA LEU A 66 -16.45 -12.04 -0.79
C LEU A 66 -15.11 -11.48 -0.33
N ALA A 67 -14.30 -12.33 0.31
CA ALA A 67 -12.91 -12.03 0.58
C ALA A 67 -12.12 -11.99 -0.74
N ILE A 68 -11.21 -11.03 -0.85
CA ILE A 68 -10.27 -10.96 -1.98
C ILE A 68 -8.84 -10.97 -1.45
N GLY A 69 -7.96 -11.55 -2.25
CA GLY A 69 -6.54 -11.41 -2.03
C GLY A 69 -6.01 -10.13 -2.65
N VAL A 70 -5.12 -9.43 -1.95
CA VAL A 70 -4.43 -8.23 -2.44
C VAL A 70 -2.92 -8.45 -2.33
N ILE A 71 -2.19 -8.17 -3.40
CA ILE A 71 -0.74 -8.35 -3.52
C ILE A 71 -0.11 -7.00 -3.84
N CYS A 72 0.99 -6.65 -3.17
CA CYS A 72 1.92 -5.63 -3.63
C CYS A 72 3.16 -6.32 -4.19
N ARG A 73 3.17 -6.59 -5.49
CA ARG A 73 4.22 -7.39 -6.13
C ARG A 73 5.45 -6.53 -6.35
N GLN A 74 6.59 -6.95 -5.79
CA GLN A 74 7.89 -6.33 -6.04
C GLN A 74 8.58 -7.04 -7.21
N PRO A 75 8.91 -6.33 -8.31
CA PRO A 75 9.71 -6.89 -9.40
C PRO A 75 11.12 -7.25 -8.92
N LYS A 76 11.73 -8.30 -9.50
CA LYS A 76 13.07 -8.77 -9.15
C LYS A 76 14.20 -7.75 -9.40
N ASN A 77 13.99 -6.81 -10.31
CA ASN A 77 15.00 -5.82 -10.75
C ASN A 77 14.82 -4.45 -10.08
N ASP A 78 14.36 -4.42 -8.82
CA ASP A 78 14.06 -3.17 -8.07
C ASP A 78 13.11 -2.21 -8.81
N GLY A 79 12.30 -2.77 -9.72
CA GLY A 79 11.28 -2.02 -10.44
C GLY A 79 10.19 -1.51 -9.51
N MET A 80 9.34 -0.61 -10.03
CA MET A 80 8.21 -0.10 -9.26
C MET A 80 7.24 -1.23 -8.90
N PRO A 81 6.84 -1.39 -7.63
CA PRO A 81 5.88 -2.41 -7.26
C PRO A 81 4.53 -2.14 -7.89
N SER A 82 3.77 -3.21 -8.10
CA SER A 82 2.44 -3.16 -8.69
C SER A 82 1.43 -3.84 -7.78
N LEU A 83 0.24 -3.24 -7.66
CA LEU A 83 -0.84 -3.85 -6.91
C LEU A 83 -1.66 -4.78 -7.80
N GLU A 84 -1.88 -6.00 -7.32
CA GLU A 84 -2.71 -7.01 -7.96
C GLU A 84 -3.77 -7.50 -6.99
N THR A 85 -4.94 -7.87 -7.50
CA THR A 85 -6.00 -8.53 -6.72
C THR A 85 -6.27 -9.92 -7.28
N PHE A 86 -6.60 -10.88 -6.43
CA PHE A 86 -6.88 -12.26 -6.82
C PHE A 86 -8.07 -12.84 -6.03
N ARG A 87 -8.70 -13.88 -6.57
CA ARG A 87 -9.74 -14.65 -5.86
C ARG A 87 -9.08 -15.61 -4.88
N ILE A 88 -9.71 -15.88 -3.74
CA ILE A 88 -9.12 -16.76 -2.71
C ILE A 88 -8.80 -18.16 -3.25
N GLU A 89 -9.59 -18.66 -4.20
CA GLU A 89 -9.36 -19.92 -4.91
C GLU A 89 -7.98 -19.99 -5.60
N ASP A 90 -7.46 -18.84 -6.07
CA ASP A 90 -6.20 -18.76 -6.81
C ASP A 90 -4.97 -18.61 -5.89
N ILE A 91 -5.16 -18.57 -4.56
CA ILE A 91 -4.14 -18.15 -3.59
C ILE A 91 -2.81 -18.89 -3.77
N ILE A 92 -2.84 -20.22 -3.90
CA ILE A 92 -1.65 -21.07 -4.00
C ILE A 92 -0.77 -20.65 -5.19
N SER A 93 -1.39 -20.34 -6.33
CA SER A 93 -0.68 -19.93 -7.55
C SER A 93 -0.17 -18.49 -7.50
N LYS A 94 -0.83 -17.62 -6.73
CA LYS A 94 -0.60 -16.16 -6.75
C LYS A 94 0.42 -15.68 -5.73
N VAL A 95 0.53 -16.36 -4.59
CA VAL A 95 1.31 -15.89 -3.43
C VAL A 95 2.69 -16.52 -3.31
N ASN A 96 3.10 -17.32 -4.30
CA ASN A 96 4.42 -17.94 -4.30
C ASN A 96 5.54 -16.89 -4.19
N GLY A 97 6.38 -17.02 -3.16
CA GLY A 97 7.47 -16.10 -2.86
C GLY A 97 7.04 -14.77 -2.22
N LEU A 98 5.78 -14.62 -1.83
CA LEU A 98 5.28 -13.44 -1.11
C LEU A 98 5.08 -13.74 0.38
N GLN A 99 5.27 -12.71 1.21
CA GLN A 99 5.01 -12.80 2.64
C GLN A 99 3.58 -12.36 2.96
N TYR A 100 2.91 -13.05 3.89
CA TYR A 100 1.62 -12.59 4.38
C TYR A 100 1.81 -11.37 5.29
N ASP A 101 1.09 -10.29 5.03
CA ASP A 101 1.13 -9.07 5.83
C ASP A 101 0.02 -9.12 6.90
N HIS A 102 0.44 -9.38 8.15
CA HIS A 102 -0.44 -9.37 9.31
C HIS A 102 -0.75 -7.94 9.82
N HIS A 103 -0.04 -6.92 9.35
CA HIS A 103 -0.10 -5.54 9.86
C HIS A 103 -0.64 -4.58 8.82
N VAL A 104 -1.51 -5.07 7.94
CA VAL A 104 -2.14 -4.22 6.92
C VAL A 104 -2.93 -3.12 7.59
N VAL A 105 -2.64 -1.89 7.15
CA VAL A 105 -3.33 -0.71 7.64
C VAL A 105 -4.57 -0.50 6.77
N ASP A 106 -5.73 -0.74 7.36
CA ASP A 106 -7.02 -0.33 6.79
C ASP A 106 -7.17 1.19 6.97
N LYS A 107 -6.84 1.93 5.92
CA LYS A 107 -6.93 3.40 5.88
C LYS A 107 -8.39 3.87 5.95
N LYS A 108 -9.39 3.07 5.56
CA LYS A 108 -10.81 3.44 5.69
C LYS A 108 -11.26 3.36 7.15
N LYS A 109 -10.89 2.28 7.84
CA LYS A 109 -11.20 2.11 9.27
C LYS A 109 -10.58 3.21 10.12
N LEU A 110 -9.34 3.62 9.83
CA LEU A 110 -8.74 4.77 10.49
C LEU A 110 -9.58 6.03 10.31
N VAL A 111 -10.04 6.34 9.09
CA VAL A 111 -10.89 7.52 8.88
C VAL A 111 -12.20 7.44 9.67
N GLU A 112 -12.86 6.27 9.73
CA GLU A 112 -14.09 6.08 10.51
C GLU A 112 -13.86 6.19 12.03
N ASP A 113 -12.78 5.58 12.55
CA ASP A 113 -12.42 5.64 13.98
C ASP A 113 -12.06 7.08 14.41
N PHE A 114 -11.51 7.91 13.49
CA PHE A 114 -11.23 9.33 13.72
C PHE A 114 -12.46 10.25 13.57
N HIS A 115 -13.61 9.76 13.07
CA HIS A 115 -14.87 10.54 13.02
C HIS A 115 -15.70 10.46 14.32
N ILE A 116 -15.19 9.88 15.41
CA ILE A 116 -15.80 9.94 16.74
C ILE A 116 -15.04 10.95 17.62
N PHE A 117 -14.96 12.21 17.19
CA PHE A 117 -14.61 13.36 18.05
C PHE A 117 -15.07 14.66 17.37
N LEU A 118 -16.38 14.87 17.26
CA LEU A 118 -17.01 16.20 17.18
C LEU A 118 -18.36 16.15 17.90
#